data_AF-A0A7S0VMY1-F1
#
_entry.id   AF-A0A7S0VMY1-F1
#
_cell.length_a   1.000
_cell.length_b   1.000
_cell.length_c   1.000
_cell.angle_alpha   90.00
_cell.angle_beta   90.00
_cell.angle_gamma   90.00
#
_symmetry.space_group_name_H-M   'P 1'
#
loop_
_entity.id
_entity.type
_entity.pdbx_description
1 polymer ?
#
loop_
_entity_poly.entity_id
_entity_poly.type
_entity_poly.pdbx_seq_one_letter_code
_entity_poly.pdbx_strand_id
1 'polypeptide(L)'
;MSKVVGANVLRTAKLEDAFAKAERDVRDTMVVSATAQWHEDQNAKSMSKSLIRKRDQEAIAKERQAGANELLVRRSQRLAELYEAEREQWEKELADQGLVIARNR
;
A
#
# COMPACT_ATOMS: atom_id res chain seq x y z
N MET A 1 -34.50 53.25 7.64
CA MET A 1 -33.22 52.85 8.29
C MET A 1 -33.26 51.49 9.01
N SER A 2 -34.41 50.85 9.31
CA SER A 2 -34.42 49.61 10.12
C SER A 2 -34.02 48.31 9.39
N LYS A 3 -34.09 48.24 8.05
CA LYS A 3 -33.75 47.02 7.28
C LYS A 3 -32.27 46.60 7.39
N VAL A 4 -31.36 47.56 7.54
CA VAL A 4 -29.90 47.28 7.62
C VAL A 4 -29.50 46.71 8.99
N VAL A 5 -30.16 47.17 10.06
CA VAL A 5 -29.92 46.68 11.42
C VAL A 5 -30.41 45.23 11.57
N GLY A 6 -31.58 44.89 11.03
CA GLY A 6 -32.09 43.51 11.04
C GLY A 6 -31.22 42.52 10.25
N ALA A 7 -30.64 42.97 9.12
CA ALA A 7 -29.74 42.14 8.32
C ALA A 7 -28.42 41.81 9.04
N ASN A 8 -27.88 42.76 9.82
CA ASN A 8 -26.66 42.55 10.60
C ASN A 8 -26.90 41.61 11.79
N VAL A 9 -28.02 41.76 12.51
CA VAL A 9 -28.40 40.88 13.62
C VAL A 9 -28.65 39.43 13.14
N LEU A 10 -29.29 39.27 11.98
CA LEU A 10 -29.47 37.94 11.37
C LEU A 10 -28.14 37.32 10.93
N ARG A 11 -27.16 38.14 10.51
CA ARG A 11 -25.83 37.67 10.14
C ARG A 11 -25.02 37.23 11.35
N THR A 12 -25.08 37.96 12.46
CA THR A 12 -24.40 37.58 13.70
C THR A 12 -25.01 36.33 14.32
N ALA A 13 -26.34 36.22 14.37
CA ALA A 13 -27.01 35.01 14.84
C ALA A 13 -26.65 33.76 14.02
N LYS A 14 -26.59 33.88 12.69
CA LYS A 14 -26.16 32.77 11.82
C LYS A 14 -24.69 32.39 12.02
N LEU A 15 -23.82 33.35 12.33
CA LEU A 15 -22.42 33.06 12.64
C LEU A 15 -22.30 32.36 13.99
N GLU A 16 -23.02 32.81 15.01
CA GLU A 16 -23.08 32.17 16.33
C GLU A 16 -23.59 30.72 16.24
N ASP A 17 -24.66 30.49 15.46
CA ASP A 17 -25.18 29.15 15.20
C ASP A 17 -24.15 28.24 14.51
N ALA A 18 -23.39 28.80 13.55
CA ALA A 18 -22.35 28.06 12.84
C ALA A 18 -21.17 27.68 13.77
N PHE A 19 -20.75 28.60 14.64
CA PHE A 19 -19.71 28.31 15.65
C PHE A 19 -20.19 27.28 16.67
N ALA A 20 -21.42 27.42 17.16
CA ALA A 20 -22.01 26.46 18.10
C ALA A 20 -22.13 25.05 17.49
N LYS A 21 -22.43 24.95 16.19
CA LYS A 21 -22.43 23.68 15.48
C LYS A 21 -21.01 23.10 15.35
N ALA A 22 -20.04 23.91 14.93
CA ALA A 22 -18.66 23.47 14.79
C ALA A 22 -18.07 22.97 16.12
N GLU A 23 -18.37 23.64 17.25
CA GLU A 23 -17.94 23.16 18.57
C GLU A 23 -18.53 21.81 18.96
N ARG A 24 -19.79 21.54 18.58
CA ARG A 24 -20.41 20.21 18.81
C ARG A 24 -19.73 19.15 17.97
N ASP A 25 -19.51 19.43 16.69
CA ASP A 25 -18.83 18.50 15.77
C ASP A 25 -17.41 18.17 16.25
N VAL A 26 -16.69 19.17 16.79
CA VAL A 26 -15.35 18.96 17.39
C VAL A 26 -15.41 18.08 18.64
N ARG A 27 -16.40 18.26 19.51
CA ARG A 27 -16.55 17.40 20.70
C ARG A 27 -16.89 15.96 20.32
N ASP A 28 -17.79 15.78 19.36
CA ASP A 28 -18.20 14.45 18.91
C ASP A 28 -17.04 13.71 18.24
N THR A 29 -16.28 14.39 17.38
CA THR A 29 -15.08 13.82 16.75
C THR A 29 -13.99 13.48 17.76
N MET A 30 -13.82 14.30 18.80
CA MET A 30 -12.86 14.02 19.87
C MET A 30 -13.21 12.74 20.62
N VAL A 31 -14.49 12.51 20.96
CA VAL A 31 -14.93 11.27 21.63
C VAL A 31 -14.70 10.04 20.74
N VAL A 32 -15.02 10.14 19.45
CA VAL A 32 -14.78 9.06 18.49
C VAL A 32 -13.29 8.74 18.38
N SER A 33 -12.43 9.77 18.27
CA SER A 33 -10.97 9.58 18.20
C SER A 33 -10.40 8.93 19.46
N ALA A 34 -10.86 9.32 20.65
CA ALA A 34 -10.41 8.75 21.91
C ALA A 34 -10.84 7.28 22.03
N THR A 35 -12.04 6.94 21.55
CA THR A 35 -12.55 5.57 21.56
C THR A 35 -11.80 4.68 20.57
N ALA A 36 -11.51 5.18 19.37
CA ALA A 36 -10.70 4.48 18.38
C ALA A 36 -9.28 4.22 18.90
N GLN A 37 -8.63 5.23 19.47
CA GLN A 37 -7.31 5.10 20.09
C GLN A 37 -7.31 4.07 21.21
N TRP A 38 -8.34 4.07 22.07
CA TRP A 38 -8.48 3.07 23.13
C TRP A 38 -8.62 1.66 22.56
N HIS A 39 -9.40 1.46 21.50
CA HIS A 39 -9.53 0.15 20.85
C HIS A 39 -8.21 -0.32 20.22
N GLU A 40 -7.43 0.58 19.61
CA GLU A 40 -6.10 0.26 19.09
C GLU A 40 -5.13 -0.15 20.21
N ASP A 41 -5.12 0.60 21.31
CA ASP A 41 -4.31 0.30 22.49
C ASP A 41 -4.72 -1.01 23.16
N GLN A 42 -6.02 -1.30 23.24
CA GLN A 42 -6.52 -2.58 23.73
C GLN A 42 -6.22 -3.72 22.77
N ASN A 43 -6.25 -3.51 21.46
CA ASN A 43 -5.84 -4.53 20.50
C ASN A 43 -4.34 -4.84 20.67
N ALA A 44 -3.51 -3.81 20.85
CA ALA A 44 -2.08 -3.95 21.12
C ALA A 44 -1.79 -4.66 22.47
N LYS A 45 -2.59 -4.41 23.51
CA LYS A 45 -2.43 -5.02 24.85
C LYS A 45 -3.10 -6.40 24.99
N SER A 46 -4.20 -6.66 24.27
CA SER A 46 -4.99 -7.91 24.31
C SER A 46 -4.45 -8.99 23.38
N MET A 47 -3.62 -8.63 22.39
CA MET A 47 -2.78 -9.60 21.71
C MET A 47 -1.80 -10.20 22.72
N SER A 48 -2.18 -11.33 23.31
CA SER A 48 -1.30 -12.21 24.08
C SER A 48 0.06 -12.30 23.38
N LYS A 49 1.17 -12.32 24.14
CA LYS A 49 2.53 -12.54 23.60
C LYS A 49 2.59 -13.69 22.58
N SER A 50 1.70 -14.69 22.70
CA SER A 50 1.57 -15.79 21.74
C SER A 50 0.99 -15.38 20.38
N LEU A 51 0.04 -14.44 20.33
CA LEU A 51 -0.58 -13.93 19.11
C LEU A 51 0.37 -13.01 18.34
N ILE A 52 1.12 -12.16 19.05
CA ILE A 52 2.22 -11.36 18.45
C ILE A 52 3.25 -12.30 17.82
N ARG A 53 3.72 -13.31 18.56
CA ARG A 53 4.67 -14.31 18.03
C ARG A 53 4.13 -15.06 16.82
N LYS A 54 2.84 -15.42 16.79
CA LYS A 54 2.21 -16.05 15.63
C LYS A 54 2.19 -15.12 14.42
N ARG A 55 1.79 -13.86 14.61
CA ARG A 55 1.81 -12.85 13.53
C ARG A 55 3.22 -12.68 12.96
N ASP A 56 4.23 -12.59 13.84
CA ASP A 56 5.62 -12.42 13.41
C ASP A 56 6.12 -13.67 12.68
N GLN A 57 5.78 -14.87 13.14
CA GLN A 57 6.10 -16.12 12.44
C GLN A 57 5.44 -16.20 11.06
N GLU A 58 4.19 -15.78 10.92
CA GLU A 58 3.49 -15.72 9.64
C GLU A 58 4.12 -14.69 8.69
N ALA A 59 4.51 -13.52 9.22
CA ALA A 59 5.22 -12.51 8.44
C ALA A 59 6.56 -13.04 7.91
N ILE A 60 7.37 -13.66 8.79
CA ILE A 60 8.64 -14.28 8.41
C ILE A 60 8.43 -15.39 7.37
N ALA A 61 7.39 -16.22 7.52
CA ALA A 61 7.09 -17.28 6.57
C ALA A 61 6.73 -16.72 5.18
N LYS A 62 5.92 -15.66 5.14
CA LYS A 62 5.56 -14.96 3.89
C LYS A 62 6.77 -14.34 3.22
N GLU A 63 7.64 -13.67 3.98
CA GLU A 63 8.88 -13.08 3.46
C GLU A 63 9.82 -14.15 2.87
N ARG A 64 9.98 -15.27 3.56
CA ARG A 64 10.77 -16.41 3.05
C ARG A 64 10.23 -16.95 1.73
N GLN A 65 8.91 -17.10 1.63
CA GLN A 65 8.28 -17.57 0.40
C GLN A 65 8.43 -16.56 -0.74
N ALA A 66 8.25 -15.27 -0.46
CA ALA A 66 8.46 -14.22 -1.44
C ALA A 66 9.92 -14.20 -1.96
N GLY A 67 10.91 -14.29 -1.05
CA GLY A 67 12.32 -14.36 -1.42
C GLY A 67 12.68 -15.60 -2.24
N ALA A 68 12.09 -16.76 -1.93
CA ALA A 68 12.29 -17.97 -2.72
C ALA A 68 11.74 -17.82 -4.15
N ASN A 69 10.54 -17.23 -4.29
CA ASN A 69 9.95 -16.98 -5.60
C ASN A 69 10.77 -15.96 -6.41
N GLU A 70 11.24 -14.90 -5.77
CA GLU A 70 12.10 -13.91 -6.43
C GLU A 70 13.38 -14.54 -6.96
N LEU A 71 14.01 -15.43 -6.18
CA LEU A 71 15.22 -16.13 -6.60
C LEU A 71 14.97 -17.01 -7.83
N LEU A 72 13.82 -17.69 -7.91
CA LEU A 72 13.44 -18.48 -9.08
C LEU A 72 13.25 -17.59 -10.32
N VAL A 73 12.60 -16.44 -10.17
CA VAL A 73 12.40 -15.48 -11.28
C VAL A 73 13.75 -14.95 -11.76
N ARG A 74 14.61 -14.48 -10.85
CA ARG A 74 15.96 -14.00 -11.20
C ARG A 74 16.80 -15.08 -11.88
N ARG A 75 16.70 -16.33 -11.41
CA ARG A 75 17.38 -17.47 -12.05
C ARG A 75 16.87 -17.70 -13.47
N SER A 76 15.57 -17.65 -13.70
CA SER A 76 14.99 -17.82 -15.04
C SER A 76 15.40 -16.72 -16.01
N GLN A 77 15.45 -15.46 -15.55
CA GLN A 77 15.92 -14.33 -16.35
C GLN A 77 17.38 -14.51 -16.76
N ARG A 78 18.24 -14.86 -15.79
CA ARG A 78 19.66 -15.08 -16.07
C ARG A 78 19.93 -16.26 -17.00
N LEU A 79 19.11 -17.32 -16.91
CA LEU A 79 19.19 -18.44 -17.85
C LEU A 79 18.73 -18.04 -19.26
N ALA A 80 17.67 -17.23 -19.37
CA ALA A 80 17.22 -16.72 -20.65
C ALA A 80 18.31 -15.87 -21.34
N GLU A 81 18.94 -14.96 -20.59
CA GLU A 81 20.07 -14.14 -21.07
C GLU A 81 21.25 -15.01 -21.52
N LEU A 82 21.60 -16.05 -20.75
CA LEU A 82 22.67 -16.98 -21.10
C LEU A 82 22.37 -17.69 -22.43
N TYR A 83 21.17 -18.27 -22.57
CA TYR A 83 20.80 -18.99 -23.77
C TYR A 83 20.61 -18.08 -24.98
N GLU A 84 20.20 -16.84 -24.77
CA GLU A 84 20.17 -15.84 -25.83
C GLU A 84 21.59 -15.52 -26.34
N ALA A 85 22.54 -15.33 -25.43
CA ALA A 85 23.94 -15.10 -25.80
C ALA A 85 24.56 -16.32 -26.52
N GLU A 86 24.29 -17.54 -26.05
CA GLU A 86 24.74 -18.78 -26.71
C GLU A 86 24.12 -18.92 -28.10
N ARG A 87 22.82 -18.64 -28.23
CA ARG A 87 22.12 -18.68 -29.52
C ARG A 87 22.73 -17.70 -30.52
N GLU A 88 23.04 -16.47 -30.10
CA GLU A 88 23.67 -15.48 -30.97
C GLU A 88 25.07 -15.92 -31.42
N GLN A 89 25.83 -16.59 -30.56
CA GLN A 89 27.14 -17.15 -30.94
C GLN A 89 26.98 -18.25 -31.99
N TRP A 90 26.05 -19.18 -31.77
CA TRP A 90 25.79 -20.25 -32.74
C TRP A 90 25.23 -19.74 -34.06
N GLU A 91 24.35 -18.72 -34.03
CA GLU A 91 23.85 -18.10 -35.26
C GLU A 91 24.99 -17.49 -36.09
N LYS A 92 26.01 -16.88 -35.44
CA LYS A 92 27.19 -16.37 -36.14
C LYS A 92 28.04 -17.49 -36.74
N GLU A 93 28.37 -18.51 -35.95
CA GLU A 93 29.18 -19.65 -36.41
C GLU A 93 28.52 -20.41 -37.57
N LEU A 94 27.19 -20.57 -37.53
CA LEU A 94 26.43 -21.20 -38.61
C LEU A 94 26.36 -20.31 -39.85
N ALA A 95 26.20 -18.99 -39.67
CA ALA A 95 26.20 -18.05 -40.78
C ALA A 95 27.54 -18.06 -41.54
N ASP A 96 28.66 -18.18 -40.83
CA ASP A 96 30.00 -18.33 -41.43
C ASP A 96 30.12 -19.62 -42.26
N GLN A 97 29.32 -20.65 -41.93
CA GLN A 97 29.20 -21.91 -42.68
C GLN A 97 28.09 -21.87 -43.74
N GLY A 98 27.36 -20.76 -43.88
CA GLY A 98 26.22 -20.64 -44.79
C GLY A 98 24.96 -21.38 -44.34
N LEU A 99 24.87 -21.76 -43.06
CA LEU A 99 23.75 -22.48 -42.44
C LEU A 99 22.93 -21.55 -41.53
N VAL A 100 21.69 -21.94 -41.22
CA VAL A 100 20.76 -21.17 -40.36
C VAL A 100 20.02 -22.10 -39.41
N ILE A 101 19.77 -21.63 -38.17
CA ILE A 101 18.97 -22.36 -37.17
C ILE A 101 17.50 -22.35 -37.60
N ALA A 102 16.89 -23.54 -37.72
CA ALA A 102 15.47 -23.67 -38.00
C ALA A 102 14.63 -23.12 -36.83
N ARG A 103 13.75 -22.14 -37.13
CA ARG A 103 12.80 -21.60 -36.15
C ARG A 103 11.47 -22.29 -36.32
N ASN A 104 11.01 -22.99 -35.28
CA ASN A 104 9.64 -23.50 -35.24
C ASN A 104 8.68 -22.29 -35.18
N ARG A 105 7.77 -22.21 -36.16
CA ARG A 105 6.70 -21.21 -36.20
C ARG A 105 5.60 -21.55 -35.20
#